data_AF-A0A5F0LWG6-F1
#
_entry.id   AF-A0A5F0LWG6-F1
#
_cell.length_a   1.000
_cell.length_b   1.000
_cell.length_c   1.000
_cell.angle_alpha   90.00
_cell.angle_beta   90.00
_cell.angle_gamma   90.00
#
_symmetry.space_group_name_H-M   'P 1'
#
loop_
_entity.id
_entity.type
_entity.pdbx_description
1 polymer ?
#
loop_
_entity_poly.entity_id
_entity_poly.type
_entity_poly.pdbx_seq_one_letter_code
_entity_poly.pdbx_strand_id
1 'polypeptide(L)'
;MRQNPLRTLFAQKKLALNGWASIGNSFLAEVVADCGYDAVTVDLQHGLFSIESAVPMLQAISTTNAAPLVRCSENGLGEINKLLDAGAYGVICPLINSK
;
A
#
# COMPACT_ATOMS: atom_id res chain seq x y z
N MET A 1 7.59 10.99 -7.66
CA MET A 1 6.46 10.04 -7.60
C MET A 1 5.76 10.04 -8.94
N ARG A 2 5.39 8.86 -9.46
CA ARG A 2 4.56 8.74 -10.67
C ARG A 2 3.11 9.09 -10.33
N GLN A 3 2.29 9.28 -11.35
CA GLN A 3 0.85 9.52 -11.15
C GLN A 3 0.23 8.34 -10.41
N ASN A 4 -0.61 8.62 -9.40
CA ASN A 4 -1.36 7.59 -8.69
C ASN A 4 -2.54 7.11 -9.55
N PRO A 5 -2.54 5.86 -10.07
CA PRO A 5 -3.59 5.35 -10.94
C PRO A 5 -4.98 5.36 -10.26
N LEU A 6 -5.03 5.19 -8.94
CA LEU A 6 -6.28 5.19 -8.18
C LEU A 6 -7.01 6.53 -8.27
N ARG A 7 -6.28 7.66 -8.29
CA ARG A 7 -6.91 8.98 -8.43
C ARG A 7 -7.64 9.11 -9.77
N THR A 8 -7.04 8.59 -10.84
CA THR A 8 -7.65 8.58 -12.17
C THR A 8 -8.89 7.69 -12.22
N LEU A 9 -8.80 6.47 -11.68
CA LEU A 9 -9.92 5.52 -11.63
C LEU A 9 -11.09 6.06 -10.82
N PHE A 10 -10.83 6.64 -9.65
CA PHE A 10 -11.87 7.20 -8.78
C PHE A 10 -12.54 8.43 -9.40
N ALA A 11 -11.77 9.32 -10.05
CA ALA A 11 -12.33 10.46 -10.78
C ALA A 11 -13.28 10.01 -11.90
N GLN A 12 -12.99 8.86 -12.53
CA GLN A 12 -13.82 8.25 -13.55
C GLN A 12 -14.93 7.35 -13.00
N LYS A 13 -15.07 7.23 -11.66
CA LYS A 13 -15.99 6.31 -10.98
C LYS A 13 -15.84 4.84 -11.44
N LYS A 14 -14.61 4.42 -11.75
CA LYS A 14 -14.27 3.05 -12.14
C LYS A 14 -13.83 2.22 -10.93
N LEU A 15 -13.96 0.91 -11.06
CA LEU A 15 -13.41 -0.06 -10.11
C LEU A 15 -11.88 0.05 -10.09
N ALA A 16 -11.30 -0.08 -8.89
CA ALA A 16 -9.88 -0.31 -8.71
C ALA A 16 -9.68 -1.68 -8.04
N LEU A 17 -8.88 -2.54 -8.66
CA LEU A 17 -8.53 -3.86 -8.14
C LEU A 17 -7.26 -3.76 -7.29
N ASN A 18 -7.34 -4.23 -6.05
CA ASN A 18 -6.24 -4.13 -5.08
C ASN A 18 -5.78 -5.52 -4.65
N GLY A 19 -4.48 -5.80 -4.78
CA GLY A 19 -3.81 -6.95 -4.19
C GLY A 19 -3.53 -6.71 -2.71
N TRP A 20 -3.57 -7.77 -1.89
CA TRP A 20 -3.32 -7.67 -0.45
C TRP A 20 -2.09 -8.49 -0.06
N ALA A 21 -1.03 -7.82 0.39
CA ALA A 21 0.25 -8.43 0.73
C ALA A 21 0.40 -8.54 2.25
N SER A 22 0.14 -9.74 2.78
CA SER A 22 0.31 -10.08 4.20
C SER A 22 1.57 -10.91 4.49
N ILE A 23 2.35 -11.24 3.46
CA ILE A 23 3.66 -11.90 3.59
C ILE A 23 4.74 -10.83 3.43
N GLY A 24 5.55 -10.61 4.46
CA GLY A 24 6.59 -9.57 4.52
C GLY A 24 7.81 -9.87 3.64
N ASN A 25 7.62 -9.90 2.33
CA ASN A 25 8.66 -10.25 1.37
C ASN A 25 8.54 -9.37 0.10
N SER A 26 9.60 -8.64 -0.22
CA SER A 26 9.63 -7.70 -1.36
C SER A 26 9.54 -8.38 -2.71
N PHE A 27 10.17 -9.55 -2.88
CA PHE A 27 10.08 -10.33 -4.12
C PHE A 27 8.64 -10.77 -4.40
N LEU A 28 7.93 -11.26 -3.37
CA LEU A 28 6.50 -11.59 -3.53
C LEU A 28 5.65 -10.35 -3.83
N ALA A 29 5.96 -9.21 -3.19
CA ALA A 29 5.26 -7.95 -3.44
C ALA A 29 5.44 -7.49 -4.91
N GLU A 30 6.64 -7.62 -5.48
CA GLU A 30 6.93 -7.34 -6.90
C GLU A 30 6.11 -8.24 -7.82
N VAL A 31 6.18 -9.56 -7.62
CA VAL A 31 5.45 -10.54 -8.43
C VAL A 31 3.94 -10.29 -8.41
N VAL A 32 3.38 -10.01 -7.23
CA VAL A 32 1.95 -9.68 -7.10
C VAL A 32 1.64 -8.37 -7.81
N ALA A 33 2.48 -7.35 -7.69
CA ALA A 33 2.24 -6.05 -8.32
C ALA A 33 2.22 -6.11 -9.86
N ASP A 34 2.91 -7.07 -10.46
CA ASP A 34 2.89 -7.33 -11.91
C ASP A 34 1.71 -8.21 -12.39
N CYS A 35 0.86 -8.72 -11.48
CA CYS A 35 -0.31 -9.52 -11.85
C CYS A 35 -1.50 -8.69 -12.40
N GLY A 36 -1.29 -7.41 -12.71
CA GLY A 36 -2.31 -6.54 -13.32
C GLY A 36 -3.26 -5.86 -12.32
N TYR A 37 -2.87 -5.76 -11.06
CA TYR A 37 -3.61 -4.97 -10.06
C TYR A 37 -3.40 -3.46 -10.27
N ASP A 38 -4.40 -2.65 -9.91
CA ASP A 38 -4.30 -1.19 -9.90
C ASP A 38 -3.50 -0.68 -8.69
N ALA A 39 -3.50 -1.47 -7.60
CA ALA A 39 -2.77 -1.21 -6.37
C ALA A 39 -2.40 -2.51 -5.65
N VAL A 40 -1.38 -2.44 -4.80
CA VAL A 40 -1.05 -3.50 -3.84
C VAL A 40 -0.92 -2.87 -2.46
N THR A 41 -1.64 -3.41 -1.48
CA THR A 41 -1.60 -2.98 -0.09
C THR A 41 -0.67 -3.85 0.72
N VAL A 42 0.34 -3.22 1.32
CA VAL A 42 1.19 -3.83 2.36
C VAL A 42 0.44 -3.78 3.69
N ASP A 43 0.24 -4.93 4.31
CA ASP A 43 -0.60 -5.05 5.51
C ASP A 43 0.22 -5.09 6.80
N LEU A 44 0.38 -3.94 7.48
CA LEU A 44 1.08 -3.87 8.77
C LEU A 44 0.17 -4.14 9.98
N GLN A 45 -1.15 -4.25 9.80
CA GLN A 45 -2.06 -4.51 10.92
C GLN A 45 -2.11 -5.99 11.30
N HIS A 46 -2.12 -6.87 10.30
CA HIS A 46 -2.20 -8.31 10.50
C HIS A 46 -1.11 -9.10 9.77
N GLY A 47 -0.28 -8.43 8.96
CA GLY A 47 0.96 -9.03 8.47
C GLY A 47 1.95 -9.23 9.62
N LEU A 48 2.63 -10.37 9.62
CA LEU A 48 3.61 -10.71 10.66
C LEU A 48 4.99 -10.13 10.32
N PHE A 49 5.04 -8.81 10.11
CA PHE A 49 6.27 -8.09 9.78
C PHE A 49 6.16 -6.63 10.21
N SER A 50 7.30 -5.93 10.24
CA SER A 50 7.41 -4.56 10.70
C SER A 50 7.60 -3.57 9.54
N ILE A 51 7.62 -2.28 9.86
CA ILE A 51 7.81 -1.20 8.87
C ILE A 51 9.12 -1.36 8.10
N GLU A 52 10.18 -1.90 8.72
CA GLU A 52 11.47 -2.16 8.08
C GLU A 52 11.36 -3.14 6.91
N SER A 53 10.43 -4.09 6.99
CA SER A 53 10.12 -5.02 5.89
C SER A 53 9.15 -4.40 4.88
N ALA A 54 8.27 -3.49 5.31
CA ALA A 54 7.33 -2.81 4.43
C ALA A 54 8.03 -1.87 3.44
N VAL A 55 9.10 -1.17 3.85
CA VAL A 55 9.85 -0.24 2.97
C VAL A 55 10.31 -0.91 1.67
N PRO A 56 11.07 -2.04 1.69
CA PRO A 56 11.48 -2.70 0.45
C PRO A 56 10.31 -3.27 -0.34
N MET A 57 9.18 -3.61 0.30
CA MET A 57 7.96 -4.00 -0.41
C MET A 57 7.35 -2.81 -1.17
N LEU A 58 7.25 -1.64 -0.55
CA LEU A 58 6.77 -0.41 -1.18
C LEU A 58 7.68 0.01 -2.35
N GLN A 59 8.99 -0.15 -2.19
CA GLN A 59 9.97 0.08 -3.26
C GLN A 59 9.73 -0.87 -4.44
N ALA A 60 9.56 -2.17 -4.17
CA ALA A 60 9.28 -3.18 -5.18
C ALA A 60 7.97 -2.92 -5.93
N ILE A 61 6.88 -2.60 -5.23
CA ILE A 61 5.60 -2.25 -5.87
C ILE A 61 5.75 -0.98 -6.73
N SER A 62 6.59 -0.02 -6.29
CA SER A 62 6.79 1.26 -6.99
C SER A 62 7.46 1.12 -8.36
N THR A 63 8.16 0.02 -8.64
CA THR A 63 8.76 -0.26 -9.97
C THR A 63 7.73 -0.74 -11.00
N THR A 64 6.52 -1.09 -10.56
CA THR A 64 5.43 -1.60 -11.40
C THR A 64 4.37 -0.52 -11.71
N ASN A 65 3.29 -0.90 -12.39
CA ASN A 65 2.13 -0.03 -12.61
C ASN A 65 1.20 0.08 -11.37
N ALA A 66 1.18 -0.91 -10.47
CA ALA A 66 0.28 -0.94 -9.32
C ALA A 66 0.67 0.10 -8.27
N ALA A 67 -0.26 0.89 -7.73
CA ALA A 67 0.03 1.85 -6.67
C ALA A 67 0.47 1.17 -5.35
N PRO A 68 1.56 1.61 -4.69
CA PRO A 68 1.96 1.09 -3.39
C PRO A 68 1.06 1.70 -2.29
N LEU A 69 0.19 0.89 -1.72
CA LEU A 69 -0.64 1.25 -0.56
C LEU A 69 -0.13 0.56 0.70
N VAL A 70 -0.55 1.07 1.85
CA VAL A 70 -0.30 0.44 3.14
C VAL A 70 -1.53 0.48 4.02
N ARG A 71 -1.79 -0.58 4.76
CA ARG A 71 -2.65 -0.55 5.95
C ARG A 71 -1.75 -0.41 7.16
N CYS A 72 -1.82 0.73 7.86
CA CYS A 72 -1.02 0.98 9.06
C CYS A 72 -1.44 0.05 10.21
N SER A 73 -0.53 -0.22 11.15
CA SER A 73 -0.82 -1.12 12.26
C SER A 73 -1.86 -0.54 13.22
N GLU A 74 -1.84 0.77 13.39
CA GLU A 74 -2.80 1.54 14.17
C GLU A 74 -3.10 2.91 13.54
N ASN A 75 -4.12 3.61 14.03
CA ASN A 75 -4.42 4.98 13.57
C ASN A 75 -3.53 6.02 14.27
N GLY A 76 -2.21 5.84 14.18
CA GLY A 76 -1.21 6.68 14.82
C GLY A 76 -0.55 7.65 13.84
N LEU A 77 -0.63 8.96 14.11
CA LEU A 77 -0.06 10.00 13.23
C LEU A 77 1.44 9.78 12.93
N GLY A 78 2.21 9.33 13.93
CA GLY A 78 3.63 9.07 13.77
C GLY A 78 3.95 7.93 12.80
N GLU A 79 3.19 6.83 12.87
CA GLU A 79 3.34 5.71 11.92
C GLU A 79 2.89 6.12 10.52
N ILE A 80 1.73 6.77 10.41
CA ILE A 80 1.17 7.24 9.13
C ILE A 80 2.15 8.15 8.40
N ASN A 81 2.74 9.13 9.10
CA ASN A 81 3.71 10.04 8.49
C ASN A 81 4.97 9.31 8.01
N LYS A 82 5.51 8.38 8.81
CA LYS A 82 6.66 7.56 8.39
C LYS A 82 6.36 6.73 7.15
N LEU A 83 5.15 6.19 7.05
CA LEU A 83 4.72 5.39 5.89
C LEU A 83 4.56 6.25 4.63
N LEU A 84 4.05 7.47 4.77
CA LEU A 84 3.99 8.44 3.68
C LEU A 84 5.41 8.86 3.23
N ASP A 85 6.31 9.14 4.17
CA ASP A 85 7.72 9.44 3.89
C ASP A 85 8.45 8.26 3.22
N ALA A 86 8.07 7.03 3.59
CA ALA A 86 8.57 5.79 2.98
C ALA A 86 8.06 5.56 1.54
N GLY A 87 7.16 6.42 1.04
CA GLY A 87 6.69 6.41 -0.34
C GLY A 87 5.36 5.70 -0.58
N ALA A 88 4.57 5.43 0.47
CA ALA A 88 3.19 4.96 0.28
C ALA A 88 2.34 6.03 -0.41
N TYR A 89 1.55 5.63 -1.42
CA TYR A 89 0.69 6.54 -2.19
C TYR A 89 -0.63 6.84 -1.49
N GLY A 90 -0.98 6.01 -0.51
CA GLY A 90 -2.17 6.11 0.31
C GLY A 90 -2.08 5.17 1.50
N VAL A 91 -2.82 5.52 2.54
CA VAL A 91 -2.88 4.77 3.79
C VAL A 91 -4.32 4.35 4.05
N ILE A 92 -4.52 3.07 4.38
CA ILE A 92 -5.77 2.52 4.88
C ILE A 92 -5.69 2.55 6.40
N CYS A 93 -6.40 3.49 7.02
CA CYS A 93 -6.45 3.58 8.49
C CYS A 93 -7.43 2.55 9.05
N PRO A 94 -7.02 1.67 9.97
CA PRO A 94 -7.92 0.71 10.57
C PRO A 94 -8.79 1.33 11.67
N LEU A 95 -9.93 0.67 11.95
CA LEU A 95 -10.79 0.92 13.13
C LEU A 95 -11.29 2.38 13.29
N ILE A 96 -11.60 3.06 12.18
CA ILE A 96 -12.24 4.39 12.20
C ILE A 96 -13.70 4.26 12.66
N ASN A 97 -13.96 4.57 13.93
CA ASN A 97 -15.26 4.38 14.58
C ASN A 97 -16.00 5.69 14.90
N SER A 98 -15.41 6.83 14.57
CA SER A 98 -15.99 8.17 14.73
C SER A 98 -15.78 9.01 13.46
N LYS A 99 -16.61 10.03 13.29
CA LYS A 99 -16.51 10.99 12.19
C LYS A 99 -15.52 12.11 12.50
#